data_AF-A0A2L0PMF0-F1
#
_entry.id   AF-A0A2L0PMF0-F1
#
_cell.length_a   1.000
_cell.length_b   1.000
_cell.length_c   1.000
_cell.angle_alpha   90.00
_cell.angle_beta   90.00
_cell.angle_gamma   90.00
#
_symmetry.space_group_name_H-M   'P 1'
#
loop_
_entity.id
_entity.type
_entity.pdbx_description
1 polymer ?
#
loop_
_entity_poly.entity_id
_entity_poly.type
_entity_poly.pdbx_seq_one_letter_code
_entity_poly.pdbx_strand_id
1 'polypeptide(L)'
;MVSIHGAMTDERKKRIWFLWKQGKPMAFIAKDIMKPPATVYSFLEYHGGIEPDIRRRKATDLTLQERECISRALVAGLSLRAISRQLNRSPSTISREVSRNGGAHKYRAYLAEQLALKKAKRPKSFIL
;
A
#
# COMPACT_ATOMS: atom_id res chain seq x y z
N MET A 1 -18.31 20.79 11.83
CA MET A 1 -17.12 21.47 12.40
C MET A 1 -16.01 21.44 11.36
N VAL A 2 -15.66 22.60 10.78
CA VAL A 2 -14.55 22.71 9.82
C VAL A 2 -13.25 22.68 10.63
N SER A 3 -12.34 21.75 10.30
CA SER A 3 -11.02 21.69 10.95
C SER A 3 -10.23 22.95 10.62
N ILE A 4 -10.04 23.83 11.62
CA ILE A 4 -9.27 25.09 11.53
C ILE A 4 -7.85 24.88 10.97
N HIS A 5 -7.31 23.66 11.11
CA HIS A 5 -5.92 23.33 10.79
C HIS A 5 -5.73 22.59 9.44
N GLY A 6 -6.77 22.47 8.60
CA GLY A 6 -6.71 21.78 7.30
C GLY A 6 -6.54 20.25 7.38
N ALA A 7 -6.31 19.56 6.26
CA ALA A 7 -6.16 18.10 6.23
C ALA A 7 -4.75 17.60 6.65
N MET A 8 -4.65 16.36 7.12
CA MET A 8 -3.35 15.70 7.36
C MET A 8 -2.82 15.08 6.05
N THR A 9 -2.15 15.90 5.25
CA THR A 9 -1.50 15.51 3.99
C THR A 9 -0.28 14.63 4.22
N ASP A 10 0.12 13.86 3.21
CA ASP A 10 1.33 13.03 3.30
C ASP A 10 2.62 13.84 3.48
N GLU A 11 2.67 15.08 2.99
CA GLU A 11 3.78 16.01 3.22
C GLU A 11 3.96 16.35 4.71
N ARG A 12 2.87 16.74 5.38
CA ARG A 12 2.83 16.97 6.83
C ARG A 12 3.26 15.72 7.62
N LYS A 13 2.81 14.52 7.23
CA LYS A 13 3.23 13.26 7.87
C LYS A 13 4.74 13.02 7.72
N LYS A 14 5.28 13.20 6.50
CA LYS A 14 6.73 13.11 6.24
C LYS A 14 7.51 14.12 7.09
N ARG A 15 6.96 15.33 7.25
CA ARG A 15 7.57 16.40 8.04
C ARG A 15 7.64 16.06 9.53
N ILE A 16 6.58 15.46 10.09
CA ILE A 16 6.58 14.94 11.47
C ILE A 16 7.75 13.97 11.66
N TRP A 17 7.88 12.97 10.78
CA TRP A 17 8.95 11.97 10.90
C TRP A 17 10.35 12.57 10.74
N PHE A 18 10.53 13.48 9.78
CA PHE A 18 11.80 14.16 9.56
C PHE A 18 12.27 14.91 10.81
N LEU A 19 11.40 15.71 11.44
CA LEU A 19 11.75 16.48 12.63
C LEU A 19 11.84 15.59 13.90
N TRP A 20 11.00 14.56 14.00
CA TRP A 20 11.05 13.61 15.11
C TRP A 20 12.37 12.83 15.12
N LYS A 21 12.84 12.36 13.96
CA LYS A 21 14.15 11.70 13.81
C LYS A 21 15.33 12.60 14.19
N GLN A 22 15.17 13.92 14.10
CA GLN A 22 16.16 14.90 14.54
C GLN A 22 16.08 15.22 16.05
N GLY A 23 15.19 14.57 16.80
CA GLY A 23 15.00 14.83 18.23
C GLY A 23 14.29 16.16 18.54
N LYS A 24 13.59 16.76 17.57
CA LYS A 24 12.86 18.01 17.80
C LYS A 24 11.64 17.76 18.71
N PRO A 25 11.32 18.68 19.65
CA PRO A 25 10.18 18.50 20.55
C PRO A 25 8.85 18.59 19.80
N MET A 26 7.85 17.83 20.24
CA MET A 26 6.53 17.76 19.57
C MET A 26 5.86 19.13 19.40
N ALA A 27 6.04 20.05 20.36
CA ALA A 27 5.52 21.41 20.28
C ALA A 27 6.11 22.21 19.10
N PHE A 28 7.38 21.97 18.74
CA PHE A 28 8.01 22.57 17.57
C PHE A 28 7.43 21.98 16.28
N ILE A 29 7.33 20.65 16.22
CA ILE A 29 6.77 19.92 15.06
C ILE A 29 5.33 20.39 14.78
N ALA A 30 4.54 20.53 15.83
CA ALA A 30 3.15 20.97 15.78
C ALA A 30 3.01 22.38 15.16
N LYS A 31 3.88 23.32 15.57
CA LYS A 31 3.94 24.66 14.99
C LYS A 31 4.35 24.61 13.50
N ASP A 32 5.37 23.82 13.15
CA ASP A 32 5.87 23.67 11.78
C ASP A 32 4.80 23.15 10.81
N ILE A 33 3.99 22.16 11.24
CA ILE A 33 2.89 21.63 10.41
C ILE A 33 1.56 22.37 10.58
N MET A 34 1.52 23.43 11.39
CA MET A 34 0.32 24.19 11.78
C MET A 34 -0.82 23.28 12.31
N LYS A 35 -0.50 22.44 13.29
CA LYS A 35 -1.46 21.54 13.97
C LYS A 35 -1.32 21.63 15.48
N PRO A 36 -2.36 21.23 16.24
CA PRO A 36 -2.22 21.05 17.69
C PRO A 36 -1.19 19.97 18.03
N PRO A 37 -0.42 20.12 19.13
CA PRO A 37 0.54 19.11 19.58
C PRO A 37 -0.06 17.73 19.81
N ALA A 38 -1.32 17.65 20.24
CA ALA A 38 -2.05 16.40 20.39
C ALA A 38 -2.12 15.59 19.10
N THR A 39 -2.21 16.25 17.93
CA THR A 39 -2.21 15.57 16.63
C THR A 39 -0.88 14.89 16.34
N VAL A 40 0.24 15.53 16.70
CA VAL A 40 1.58 14.94 16.54
C VAL A 40 1.75 13.76 17.49
N TYR A 41 1.33 13.91 18.75
CA TYR A 41 1.35 12.85 19.75
C TYR A 41 0.56 11.63 19.27
N SER A 42 -0.73 11.79 18.93
CA SER A 42 -1.57 10.68 18.47
C SER A 42 -1.04 10.02 17.20
N PHE A 43 -0.45 10.80 16.28
CA PHE A 43 0.16 10.24 15.08
C PHE A 43 1.40 9.38 15.39
N LEU A 44 2.28 9.85 16.28
CA LEU A 44 3.46 9.11 16.69
C LEU A 44 3.09 7.87 17.50
N GLU A 45 2.14 7.98 18.43
CA GLU A 45 1.63 6.89 19.26
C GLU A 45 1.01 5.78 18.40
N TYR A 46 0.19 6.14 17.41
CA TYR A 46 -0.40 5.18 16.46
C TYR A 46 0.65 4.35 15.71
N HIS A 47 1.83 4.92 15.47
CA HIS A 47 2.95 4.26 14.80
C HIS A 47 4.02 3.71 15.76
N GLY A 48 3.81 3.83 17.08
CA GLY A 48 4.76 3.37 18.09
C GLY A 48 6.07 4.17 18.13
N GLY A 49 6.07 5.42 17.65
CA GLY A 49 7.23 6.32 17.67
C GLY A 49 8.34 6.00 16.66
N ILE A 50 8.17 4.96 15.83
CA ILE A 50 9.11 4.55 14.79
C ILE A 50 8.47 4.78 13.42
N GLU A 51 9.20 5.47 12.53
CA GLU A 51 8.69 5.71 11.17
C GLU A 51 8.43 4.37 10.45
N PRO A 52 7.20 4.10 9.99
CA PRO A 52 6.91 2.90 9.23
C PRO A 52 7.77 2.85 7.97
N ASP A 53 8.37 1.69 7.72
CA ASP A 53 9.12 1.49 6.48
C ASP A 53 8.20 1.56 5.26
N ILE A 54 8.70 2.15 4.18
CA ILE A 54 7.94 2.30 2.94
C ILE A 54 7.76 0.90 2.35
N ARG A 55 6.50 0.48 2.21
CA ARG A 55 6.18 -0.83 1.62
C ARG A 55 6.62 -0.84 0.16
N ARG A 56 7.63 -1.65 -0.16
CA ARG A 56 8.09 -1.91 -1.52
C ARG A 56 7.53 -3.24 -2.01
N ARG A 57 7.10 -3.27 -3.27
CA ARG A 57 6.69 -4.51 -3.94
C ARG A 57 7.92 -5.32 -4.33
N LYS A 58 7.79 -6.63 -4.34
CA LYS A 58 8.80 -7.49 -4.95
C LYS A 58 8.64 -7.45 -6.47
N ALA A 59 9.74 -7.58 -7.20
CA ALA A 59 9.72 -7.63 -8.67
C ALA A 59 8.89 -8.81 -9.23
N THR A 60 8.70 -9.85 -8.42
CA THR A 60 7.89 -11.03 -8.76
C THR A 60 6.39 -10.83 -8.51
N ASP A 61 5.99 -9.78 -7.80
CA ASP A 61 4.57 -9.51 -7.52
C ASP A 61 3.90 -8.94 -8.77
N LEU A 62 2.62 -9.28 -8.94
CA LEU A 62 1.81 -8.67 -10.01
C LEU A 62 1.65 -7.16 -9.77
N THR A 63 1.79 -6.40 -10.83
CA THR A 63 1.52 -4.97 -10.92
C THR A 63 0.02 -4.70 -11.07
N LEU A 64 -0.40 -3.45 -10.84
CA LEU A 64 -1.77 -3.04 -11.10
C LEU A 64 -2.16 -3.28 -12.56
N GLN A 65 -1.27 -2.94 -13.50
CA GLN A 65 -1.49 -3.11 -14.93
C GLN A 65 -1.69 -4.60 -15.29
N GLU A 66 -0.86 -5.49 -14.75
CA GLU A 66 -1.05 -6.93 -14.96
C GLU A 66 -2.38 -7.42 -14.39
N ARG A 67 -2.79 -6.94 -13.20
CA ARG A 67 -4.11 -7.26 -12.62
C ARG A 67 -5.26 -6.75 -13.48
N GLU A 68 -5.14 -5.57 -14.09
CA GLU A 68 -6.13 -5.04 -15.03
C GLU A 68 -6.25 -5.90 -16.28
N CYS A 69 -5.11 -6.32 -16.85
CA CYS A 69 -5.09 -7.25 -17.97
C CYS A 69 -5.77 -8.58 -17.60
N ILE A 70 -5.48 -9.15 -16.43
CA ILE A 70 -6.18 -10.35 -15.93
C ILE A 70 -7.69 -10.10 -15.89
N SER A 71 -8.12 -8.97 -15.29
CA SER A 71 -9.54 -8.64 -15.17
C SER A 71 -10.24 -8.54 -16.53
N ARG A 72 -9.63 -7.87 -17.52
CA ARG A 72 -10.19 -7.74 -18.87
C ARG A 72 -10.21 -9.08 -19.59
N ALA A 73 -9.14 -9.86 -19.47
CA ALA A 73 -9.03 -11.14 -20.14
C ALA A 73 -10.02 -12.19 -19.60
N LEU A 74 -10.29 -12.17 -18.29
CA LEU A 74 -11.34 -13.00 -17.68
C LEU A 74 -12.73 -12.63 -18.21
N VAL A 75 -13.03 -11.34 -18.36
CA VAL A 75 -14.30 -10.89 -18.96
C VAL A 75 -14.40 -11.30 -20.44
N ALA A 76 -13.28 -11.29 -21.16
CA ALA A 76 -13.20 -11.79 -22.54
C ALA A 76 -13.27 -13.33 -22.66
N GLY A 77 -13.42 -14.07 -21.55
CA GLY A 77 -13.51 -15.53 -21.55
C GLY A 77 -12.20 -16.27 -21.82
N LEU A 78 -11.05 -15.59 -21.71
CA LEU A 78 -9.74 -16.21 -21.93
C LEU A 78 -9.39 -17.19 -20.80
N SER A 79 -8.81 -18.33 -21.16
CA SER A 79 -8.30 -19.30 -20.18
C SER A 79 -7.10 -18.74 -19.40
N LEU A 80 -6.91 -19.17 -18.15
CA LEU A 80 -5.76 -18.76 -17.33
C LEU A 80 -4.40 -19.03 -18.01
N ARG A 81 -4.33 -20.07 -18.86
CA ARG A 81 -3.15 -20.40 -19.67
C ARG A 81 -2.91 -19.40 -20.81
N ALA A 82 -3.96 -18.84 -21.41
CA ALA A 82 -3.81 -17.78 -22.40
C ALA A 82 -3.33 -16.47 -21.74
N ILE A 83 -3.92 -16.11 -20.59
CA ILE A 83 -3.56 -14.89 -19.85
C ILE A 83 -2.08 -14.95 -19.39
N SER A 84 -1.61 -16.12 -18.95
CA SER A 84 -0.21 -16.29 -18.53
C SER A 84 0.79 -16.07 -19.65
N ARG A 85 0.48 -16.53 -20.87
CA ARG A 85 1.31 -16.26 -22.04
C ARG A 85 1.34 -14.78 -22.39
N GLN A 86 0.19 -14.10 -22.33
CA GLN A 86 0.10 -12.65 -22.61
C GLN A 86 0.92 -11.81 -21.63
N LEU A 87 0.92 -12.19 -20.34
CA LEU A 87 1.63 -11.44 -19.29
C LEU A 87 3.06 -11.94 -19.04
N ASN A 88 3.50 -12.98 -19.75
CA ASN A 88 4.75 -13.69 -19.47
C ASN A 88 4.92 -14.05 -17.98
N ARG A 89 3.83 -14.56 -17.36
CA ARG A 89 3.80 -15.00 -15.96
C ARG A 89 3.44 -16.46 -15.87
N SER A 90 3.81 -17.10 -14.77
CA SER A 90 3.44 -18.51 -14.58
C SER A 90 1.92 -18.68 -14.49
N PRO A 91 1.33 -19.74 -15.08
CA PRO A 91 -0.10 -20.02 -14.95
C PRO A 91 -0.55 -20.19 -13.49
N SER A 92 0.33 -20.70 -12.63
CA SER A 92 0.05 -20.88 -11.20
C SER A 92 -0.02 -19.54 -10.45
N THR A 93 0.78 -18.54 -10.84
CA THR A 93 0.67 -17.16 -10.31
C THR A 93 -0.72 -16.59 -10.58
N ILE A 94 -1.18 -16.67 -11.83
CA ILE A 94 -2.48 -16.13 -12.23
C ILE A 94 -3.62 -16.89 -11.56
N SER A 95 -3.57 -18.22 -11.54
CA SER A 95 -4.59 -19.05 -10.87
C SER A 95 -4.72 -18.69 -9.38
N ARG A 96 -3.60 -18.59 -8.67
CA ARG A 96 -3.58 -18.23 -7.24
C ARG A 96 -4.10 -16.81 -7.01
N GLU A 97 -3.78 -15.87 -7.90
CA GLU A 97 -4.26 -14.49 -7.84
C GLU A 97 -5.79 -14.45 -8.03
N VAL A 98 -6.33 -15.10 -9.05
CA VAL A 98 -7.77 -15.12 -9.33
C VAL A 98 -8.53 -15.82 -8.20
N SER A 99 -8.05 -16.99 -7.76
CA SER A 99 -8.65 -17.75 -6.67
C SER A 99 -8.70 -16.96 -5.36
N ARG A 100 -7.59 -16.28 -4.97
CA ARG A 100 -7.56 -15.46 -3.75
C ARG A 100 -8.54 -14.29 -3.75
N ASN A 101 -8.91 -13.80 -4.93
CA ASN A 101 -9.72 -12.60 -5.10
C ASN A 101 -11.14 -12.92 -5.57
N GLY A 102 -11.65 -14.12 -5.22
CA GLY A 102 -13.05 -14.49 -5.41
C GLY A 102 -13.37 -15.27 -6.68
N GLY A 103 -12.35 -15.69 -7.43
CA GLY A 103 -12.53 -16.47 -8.66
C GLY A 103 -12.82 -15.62 -9.90
N ALA A 104 -12.92 -16.27 -11.06
CA ALA A 104 -13.01 -15.60 -12.36
C ALA A 104 -14.17 -14.60 -12.47
N HIS A 105 -15.34 -14.95 -11.93
CA HIS A 105 -16.55 -14.12 -12.02
C HIS A 105 -16.55 -12.90 -11.08
N LYS A 106 -15.81 -12.96 -9.97
CA LYS A 106 -15.77 -11.87 -8.96
C LYS A 106 -14.47 -11.07 -8.99
N TYR A 107 -13.51 -11.49 -9.81
CA TYR A 107 -12.20 -10.85 -9.87
C TYR A 107 -12.31 -9.40 -10.34
N ARG A 108 -11.74 -8.48 -9.55
CA ARG A 108 -11.62 -7.06 -9.89
C ARG A 108 -10.21 -6.59 -9.57
N ALA A 109 -9.53 -6.02 -10.58
CA ALA A 109 -8.13 -5.59 -10.47
C ALA A 109 -7.89 -4.64 -9.29
N TYR A 110 -8.74 -3.62 -9.14
CA TYR A 110 -8.62 -2.63 -8.06
C TYR A 110 -8.77 -3.25 -6.67
N LEU A 111 -9.73 -4.17 -6.48
CA LEU A 111 -9.91 -4.83 -5.19
C LEU A 111 -8.74 -5.77 -4.88
N ALA A 112 -8.28 -6.51 -5.88
CA ALA A 112 -7.11 -7.38 -5.75
C ALA A 112 -5.85 -6.60 -5.36
N GLU A 113 -5.66 -5.43 -5.96
CA GLU A 113 -4.57 -4.49 -5.64
C GLU A 113 -4.65 -3.98 -4.19
N GLN A 114 -5.82 -3.51 -3.76
CA GLN A 114 -6.03 -3.03 -2.39
C GLN A 114 -5.81 -4.14 -1.36
N LEU A 115 -6.26 -5.36 -1.65
CA LEU A 115 -6.03 -6.52 -0.81
C LEU A 115 -4.55 -6.91 -0.78
N ALA A 116 -3.84 -6.84 -1.90
CA ALA A 116 -2.40 -7.08 -1.96
C ALA A 116 -1.63 -6.07 -1.08
N LEU A 117 -1.97 -4.78 -1.18
CA LEU A 117 -1.38 -3.72 -0.36
C LEU A 117 -1.67 -3.90 1.15
N LYS A 118 -2.90 -4.29 1.51
CA LYS A 118 -3.28 -4.58 2.90
C LYS A 118 -2.53 -5.81 3.46
N LYS A 119 -2.36 -6.85 2.64
CA LYS A 119 -1.66 -8.09 3.01
C LYS A 119 -0.14 -7.96 2.98
N ALA A 120 0.40 -6.95 2.29
CA ALA A 120 1.83 -6.65 2.27
C ALA A 120 2.31 -6.26 3.68
N LYS A 121 2.88 -7.22 4.39
CA LYS A 121 3.54 -7.03 5.68
C LYS A 121 4.97 -6.54 5.45
N ARG A 122 5.61 -6.04 6.52
CA ARG A 122 7.02 -5.63 6.51
C ARG A 122 7.88 -6.75 5.88
N PRO A 123 8.61 -6.48 4.78
CA PRO A 123 9.51 -7.47 4.21
C PRO A 123 10.61 -7.75 5.24
N LYS A 124 10.83 -9.03 5.55
CA LYS A 124 12.03 -9.47 6.25
C LYS A 124 13.11 -9.72 5.21
N SER A 125 14.31 -9.21 5.44
CA SER A 125 15.48 -9.62 4.67
C SER A 125 15.62 -11.13 4.81
N PHE A 126 15.90 -11.80 3.69
CA PHE A 126 16.30 -13.19 3.74
C PHE A 126 17.69 -13.22 4.39
N ILE A 127 17.78 -13.86 5.55
CA ILE A 127 19.07 -14.10 6.21
C ILE A 127 19.53 -15.44 5.63
N LEU A 128 20.64 -15.41 4.88
CA LEU A 128 21.34 -16.59 4.38
C LEU A 128 22.22 -17.18 5.48
#